data_AF-A0A2E0Z067-F1
#
_entry.id   AF-A0A2E0Z067-F1
#
_cell.length_a   1.000
_cell.length_b   1.000
_cell.length_c   1.000
_cell.angle_alpha   90.00
_cell.angle_beta   90.00
_cell.angle_gamma   90.00
#
_symmetry.space_group_name_H-M   'P 1'
#
loop_
_entity.id
_entity.type
_entity.pdbx_description
1 polymer ?
#
loop_
_entity_poly.entity_id
_entity_poly.type
_entity_poly.pdbx_seq_one_letter_code
_entity_poly.pdbx_strand_id
1 'polypeptide(L)'
;MRDVALQRYGEDTAELVDAWRSEIEIMKGLPDEEKLVRANRFFNARIRWVTDDEAWSRSDYWATPLEVMGVGMGDCEDFAIAKYAMLLLAGVDVSRLRITYVKARVRSNGGERSQAHMVLAYYPAPSAEPVILDNIIPDIYPASRRTDLTPVYGFNSLGLWVGNAARPASTEPASKLSRWRDLLRRAATEGLG
;
A
#
# COMPACT_ATOMS: atom_id res chain seq x y z
N MET A 1 -10.91 -1.63 16.09
CA MET A 1 -10.20 -2.59 15.23
C MET A 1 -10.06 -3.99 15.84
N ARG A 2 -9.41 -4.20 17.01
CA ARG A 2 -9.25 -5.56 17.58
C ARG A 2 -10.56 -6.34 17.71
N ASP A 3 -11.60 -5.74 18.30
CA ASP A 3 -12.89 -6.42 18.47
C ASP A 3 -13.56 -6.78 17.14
N VAL A 4 -13.41 -5.90 16.14
CA VAL A 4 -13.89 -6.14 14.77
C VAL A 4 -13.14 -7.30 14.13
N ALA A 5 -11.82 -7.37 14.35
CA ALA A 5 -10.98 -8.46 13.88
C ALA A 5 -11.41 -9.80 14.48
N LEU A 6 -11.57 -9.83 15.81
CA LEU A 6 -12.03 -11.01 16.55
C LEU A 6 -13.39 -11.49 16.04
N GLN A 7 -14.33 -10.55 15.86
CA GLN A 7 -15.69 -10.88 15.43
C GLN A 7 -15.75 -11.39 13.99
N ARG A 8 -14.95 -10.83 13.07
CA ARG A 8 -15.02 -11.15 11.64
C ARG A 8 -14.09 -12.28 11.21
N TYR A 9 -12.93 -12.42 11.84
CA TYR A 9 -11.83 -13.28 11.37
C TYR A 9 -11.24 -14.18 12.47
N GLY A 10 -11.67 -14.05 13.73
CA GLY A 10 -11.22 -14.89 14.84
C GLY A 10 -9.97 -14.39 15.55
N GLU A 11 -9.49 -15.19 16.52
CA GLU A 11 -8.44 -14.80 17.47
C GLU A 11 -7.10 -14.53 16.77
N ASP A 12 -6.68 -15.37 15.83
CA ASP A 12 -5.41 -15.20 15.11
C ASP A 12 -5.30 -13.82 14.43
N THR A 13 -6.40 -13.32 13.88
CA THR A 13 -6.42 -11.98 13.26
C THR A 13 -6.43 -10.87 14.33
N ALA A 14 -7.12 -11.09 15.45
CA ALA A 14 -7.10 -10.14 16.57
C ALA A 14 -5.69 -9.98 17.16
N GLU A 15 -4.96 -11.09 17.32
CA GLU A 15 -3.55 -11.09 17.73
C GLU A 15 -2.65 -10.41 16.69
N LEU A 16 -2.90 -10.65 15.40
CA LEU A 16 -2.17 -9.97 14.33
C LEU A 16 -2.42 -8.45 14.35
N VAL A 17 -3.65 -8.00 14.63
CA VAL A 17 -3.96 -6.57 14.82
C VAL A 17 -3.23 -5.99 16.02
N ASP A 18 -3.09 -6.73 17.12
CA ASP A 18 -2.33 -6.30 18.28
C ASP A 18 -0.83 -6.19 17.95
N ALA A 19 -0.27 -7.17 17.24
CA ALA A 19 1.11 -7.13 16.77
C ALA A 19 1.36 -5.97 15.80
N TRP A 20 0.42 -5.71 14.88
CA TRP A 20 0.48 -4.58 13.96
C TRP A 20 0.48 -3.23 14.69
N ARG A 21 -0.39 -3.06 15.69
CA ARG A 21 -0.43 -1.87 16.55
C ARG A 21 0.86 -1.69 17.33
N SER A 22 1.39 -2.76 17.91
CA SER A 22 2.65 -2.73 18.65
C SER A 22 3.82 -2.30 17.75
N GLU A 23 3.92 -2.85 16.53
CA GLU A 23 4.94 -2.46 15.56
C GLU A 23 4.82 -0.98 15.17
N ILE A 24 3.60 -0.46 14.98
CA ILE A 24 3.36 0.97 14.72
C ILE A 24 3.87 1.85 15.87
N GLU A 25 3.59 1.50 17.13
CA GLU A 25 4.07 2.28 18.29
C GLU A 25 5.60 2.29 18.37
N ILE A 26 6.26 1.17 18.07
CA ILE A 26 7.73 1.10 17.97
C ILE A 26 8.21 2.01 16.84
N MET A 27 7.58 1.93 15.67
CA MET A 27 7.95 2.70 14.48
C MET A 27 7.89 4.20 14.69
N LYS A 28 6.97 4.73 15.51
CA LYS A 28 6.84 6.20 15.74
C LYS A 28 8.14 6.86 16.22
N GLY A 29 8.99 6.14 16.96
CA GLY A 29 10.27 6.64 17.46
C GLY A 29 11.44 6.49 16.49
N LEU A 30 11.23 5.94 15.29
CA LEU A 30 12.30 5.61 14.34
C LEU A 30 12.44 6.67 13.23
N PRO A 31 13.61 6.74 12.57
CA PRO A 31 13.75 7.47 11.31
C PRO A 31 12.82 6.91 10.22
N ASP A 32 12.41 7.76 9.28
CA ASP A 32 11.49 7.36 8.19
C ASP A 32 12.03 6.15 7.42
N GLU A 33 13.33 6.10 7.12
CA GLU A 33 13.95 4.99 6.38
C GLU A 33 13.72 3.63 7.06
N GLU A 34 13.83 3.58 8.38
CA GLU A 34 13.60 2.37 9.17
C GLU A 34 12.11 2.02 9.24
N LYS A 35 11.23 3.03 9.29
CA LYS A 35 9.77 2.82 9.18
C LYS A 35 9.41 2.17 7.84
N LEU A 36 10.01 2.61 6.73
CA LEU A 36 9.77 2.04 5.39
C LEU A 36 10.13 0.56 5.35
N VAL A 37 11.31 0.20 5.87
CA VAL A 37 11.77 -1.21 5.91
C VAL A 37 10.81 -2.07 6.72
N ARG A 38 10.38 -1.58 7.90
CA ARG A 38 9.47 -2.30 8.80
C ARG A 38 8.09 -2.49 8.20
N ALA A 39 7.49 -1.44 7.65
CA ALA A 39 6.19 -1.53 6.98
C ALA A 39 6.24 -2.47 5.78
N ASN A 40 7.29 -2.37 4.95
CA ASN A 40 7.44 -3.22 3.77
C ASN A 40 7.57 -4.70 4.16
N ARG A 41 8.43 -4.99 5.16
CA ARG A 41 8.63 -6.35 5.68
C ARG A 41 7.38 -6.90 6.36
N PHE A 42 6.67 -6.09 7.14
CA PHE A 42 5.51 -6.54 7.92
C PHE A 42 4.48 -7.23 7.04
N PHE A 43 4.07 -6.56 5.95
CA PHE A 43 3.07 -7.09 5.02
C PHE A 43 3.64 -8.12 4.03
N ASN A 44 4.85 -7.90 3.49
CA ASN A 44 5.45 -8.87 2.56
C ASN A 44 5.68 -10.25 3.20
N ALA A 45 5.86 -10.32 4.52
CA ALA A 45 6.04 -11.58 5.24
C ALA A 45 4.73 -12.27 5.64
N ARG A 46 3.60 -11.57 5.63
CA ARG A 46 2.33 -12.04 6.21
C ARG A 46 1.22 -12.24 5.19
N ILE A 47 1.29 -11.55 4.07
CA ILE A 47 0.24 -11.57 3.05
C ILE A 47 0.73 -12.40 1.87
N ARG A 48 -0.08 -13.37 1.45
CA ARG A 48 0.16 -14.12 0.23
C ARG A 48 -0.39 -13.34 -0.96
N TRP A 49 0.45 -13.11 -1.96
CA TRP A 49 -0.01 -12.51 -3.21
C TRP A 49 -0.93 -13.49 -3.96
N VAL A 50 -2.13 -13.02 -4.29
CA VAL A 50 -3.14 -13.71 -5.12
C VAL A 50 -3.89 -12.68 -5.95
N THR A 51 -4.73 -13.11 -6.88
CA THR A 51 -5.64 -12.21 -7.60
C THR A 51 -6.88 -11.89 -6.77
N ASP A 52 -7.54 -10.77 -7.02
CA ASP A 52 -8.78 -10.41 -6.32
C ASP A 52 -9.90 -11.45 -6.42
N ASP A 53 -10.01 -12.15 -7.56
CA ASP A 53 -11.00 -13.23 -7.70
C ASP A 53 -10.76 -14.36 -6.66
N GLU A 54 -9.51 -14.60 -6.27
CA GLU A 54 -9.13 -15.60 -5.27
C GLU A 54 -9.30 -15.05 -3.84
N ALA A 55 -8.85 -13.81 -3.57
CA ALA A 55 -8.95 -13.23 -2.23
C ALA A 55 -10.38 -12.78 -1.85
N TRP A 56 -11.09 -12.16 -2.80
CA TRP A 56 -12.28 -11.36 -2.54
C TRP A 56 -13.52 -11.84 -3.31
N SER A 57 -13.36 -12.79 -4.24
CA SER A 57 -14.43 -13.22 -5.17
C SER A 57 -15.08 -12.05 -5.91
N ARG A 58 -14.30 -11.00 -6.17
CA ARG A 58 -14.69 -9.75 -6.82
C ARG A 58 -13.51 -9.27 -7.64
N SER A 59 -13.75 -8.60 -8.75
CA SER A 59 -12.68 -7.98 -9.51
C SER A 59 -12.37 -6.58 -9.02
N ASP A 60 -11.07 -6.26 -8.91
CA ASP A 60 -10.53 -4.91 -8.68
C ASP A 60 -11.09 -4.30 -7.38
N TYR A 61 -10.91 -5.05 -6.29
CA TYR A 61 -11.40 -4.77 -4.95
C TYR A 61 -10.26 -4.31 -4.05
N TRP A 62 -10.28 -3.04 -3.66
CA TRP A 62 -9.24 -2.50 -2.79
C TRP A 62 -9.56 -2.78 -1.32
N ALA A 63 -8.78 -3.65 -0.69
CA ALA A 63 -9.04 -4.08 0.68
C ALA A 63 -8.45 -3.13 1.74
N THR A 64 -9.10 -3.05 2.90
CA THR A 64 -8.57 -2.32 4.07
C THR A 64 -7.41 -3.10 4.68
N PRO A 65 -6.54 -2.46 5.50
CA PRO A 65 -5.51 -3.18 6.24
C PRO A 65 -6.08 -4.32 7.11
N LEU A 66 -7.28 -4.15 7.67
CA LEU A 66 -7.93 -5.20 8.48
C LEU A 66 -8.38 -6.37 7.60
N GLU A 67 -8.99 -6.11 6.44
CA GLU A 67 -9.41 -7.17 5.51
C GLU A 67 -8.21 -7.98 5.01
N VAL A 68 -7.13 -7.30 4.62
CA VAL A 68 -5.89 -7.94 4.17
C VAL A 68 -5.27 -8.79 5.28
N MET A 69 -5.21 -8.29 6.52
CA MET A 69 -4.74 -9.07 7.66
C MET A 69 -5.67 -10.26 7.99
N GLY A 70 -6.98 -10.08 7.85
CA GLY A 70 -7.98 -11.10 8.20
C GLY A 70 -8.06 -12.26 7.20
N VAL A 71 -7.86 -11.98 5.91
CA VAL A 71 -7.80 -13.03 4.88
C VAL A 71 -6.38 -13.57 4.71
N GLY A 72 -5.36 -12.78 5.04
CA GLY A 72 -3.95 -13.15 4.85
C GLY A 72 -3.53 -13.21 3.38
N MET A 73 -4.34 -12.64 2.49
CA MET A 73 -4.15 -12.64 1.05
C MET A 73 -4.57 -11.29 0.47
N GLY A 74 -4.03 -10.94 -0.69
CA GLY A 74 -4.35 -9.74 -1.42
C GLY A 74 -3.50 -9.61 -2.66
N ASP A 75 -3.80 -8.62 -3.50
CA ASP A 75 -3.08 -8.39 -4.74
C ASP A 75 -2.10 -7.19 -4.63
N CYS A 76 -1.75 -6.50 -5.71
CA CYS A 76 -0.74 -5.44 -5.62
C CYS A 76 -1.21 -4.16 -4.87
N GLU A 77 -2.44 -3.72 -5.07
CA GLU A 77 -2.96 -2.52 -4.39
C GLU A 77 -3.09 -2.73 -2.90
N ASP A 78 -3.51 -3.93 -2.49
CA ASP A 78 -3.77 -4.28 -1.10
C ASP A 78 -2.50 -4.12 -0.26
N PHE A 79 -1.37 -4.57 -0.79
CA PHE A 79 -0.07 -4.39 -0.15
C PHE A 79 0.33 -2.91 -0.11
N ALA A 80 0.14 -2.16 -1.20
CA ALA A 80 0.50 -0.75 -1.26
C ALA A 80 -0.33 0.09 -0.27
N ILE A 81 -1.63 -0.18 -0.17
CA ILE A 81 -2.56 0.50 0.73
C ILE A 81 -2.27 0.14 2.19
N ALA A 82 -2.02 -1.14 2.49
CA ALA A 82 -1.71 -1.57 3.85
C ALA A 82 -0.40 -0.96 4.37
N LYS A 83 0.65 -0.93 3.53
CA LYS A 83 1.92 -0.24 3.84
C LYS A 83 1.71 1.25 4.02
N TYR A 84 0.92 1.89 3.15
CA TYR A 84 0.59 3.32 3.23
C TYR A 84 -0.08 3.65 4.56
N ALA A 85 -1.11 2.90 4.95
CA ALA A 85 -1.83 3.10 6.20
C ALA A 85 -0.92 2.93 7.43
N MET A 86 -0.08 1.89 7.45
CA MET A 86 0.85 1.65 8.55
C MET A 86 1.88 2.78 8.70
N LEU A 87 2.41 3.31 7.59
CA LEU A 87 3.37 4.41 7.62
C LEU A 87 2.74 5.73 8.10
N LEU A 88 1.50 6.02 7.68
CA LEU A 88 0.76 7.18 8.18
C LEU A 88 0.52 7.09 9.69
N LEU A 89 0.10 5.92 10.19
CA LEU A 89 -0.13 5.70 11.62
C LEU A 89 1.17 5.77 12.44
N ALA A 90 2.31 5.46 11.82
CA ALA A 90 3.65 5.66 12.39
C ALA A 90 4.19 7.10 12.24
N GLY A 91 3.38 8.04 11.74
CA GLY A 91 3.69 9.46 11.67
C GLY A 91 4.53 9.89 10.47
N VAL A 92 4.61 9.09 9.40
CA VAL A 92 5.19 9.55 8.14
C VAL A 92 4.25 10.58 7.50
N ASP A 93 4.80 11.72 7.07
CA ASP A 93 4.02 12.78 6.44
C ASP A 93 3.37 12.27 5.14
N VAL A 94 2.05 12.46 5.02
CA VAL A 94 1.27 12.01 3.87
C VAL A 94 1.75 12.61 2.55
N SER A 95 2.30 13.82 2.54
CA SER A 95 2.87 14.46 1.35
C SER A 95 4.08 13.73 0.78
N ARG A 96 4.73 12.87 1.59
CA ARG A 96 5.86 12.02 1.20
C ARG A 96 5.43 10.67 0.63
N LEU A 97 4.16 10.28 0.77
CA LEU A 97 3.69 8.95 0.35
C LEU A 97 2.76 9.05 -0.83
N ARG A 98 2.97 8.21 -1.84
CA ARG A 98 2.05 8.08 -2.99
C ARG A 98 1.87 6.61 -3.36
N ILE A 99 0.63 6.14 -3.29
CA ILE A 99 0.25 4.87 -3.92
C ILE A 99 0.32 5.11 -5.43
N THR A 100 1.10 4.31 -6.15
CA THR A 100 1.48 4.58 -7.54
C THR A 100 1.11 3.41 -8.42
N TYR A 101 0.25 3.67 -9.40
CA TYR A 101 -0.04 2.74 -10.49
C TYR A 101 1.09 2.80 -11.52
N VAL A 102 1.63 1.64 -11.86
CA VAL A 102 2.75 1.48 -12.78
C VAL A 102 2.44 0.40 -13.82
N LYS A 103 3.13 0.47 -14.95
CA LYS A 103 3.26 -0.66 -15.87
C LYS A 103 4.54 -1.41 -15.49
N ALA A 104 4.39 -2.60 -14.94
CA ALA A 104 5.50 -3.48 -14.59
C ALA A 104 5.87 -4.38 -15.77
N ARG A 105 7.16 -4.54 -16.02
CA ARG A 105 7.72 -5.42 -17.05
C ARG A 105 8.09 -6.74 -16.41
N VAL A 106 7.23 -7.74 -16.61
CA VAL A 106 7.36 -9.06 -16.00
C VAL A 106 7.89 -10.04 -17.04
N ARG A 107 8.95 -10.77 -16.68
CA ARG A 107 9.52 -11.82 -17.55
C ARG A 107 8.68 -13.09 -17.39
N SER A 108 8.26 -13.66 -18.52
CA SER A 108 7.55 -14.94 -18.59
C SER A 108 8.18 -15.82 -19.67
N ASN A 109 7.82 -17.10 -19.71
CA ASN A 109 8.36 -18.09 -20.65
C ASN A 109 8.17 -17.73 -22.14
N GLY A 110 7.38 -16.71 -22.46
CA GLY A 110 7.17 -16.19 -23.82
C GLY A 110 7.70 -14.77 -24.06
N GLY A 111 8.55 -14.24 -23.18
CA GLY A 111 9.13 -12.89 -23.29
C GLY A 111 8.72 -11.95 -22.15
N GLU A 112 9.08 -10.68 -22.31
CA GLU A 112 8.73 -9.60 -21.38
C GLU A 112 7.34 -9.07 -21.70
N ARG A 113 6.44 -9.05 -20.72
CA ARG A 113 5.10 -8.50 -20.86
C ARG A 113 4.90 -7.33 -19.92
N SER A 114 4.18 -6.32 -20.39
CA SER A 114 3.72 -5.23 -19.55
C SER A 114 2.46 -5.67 -18.80
N GLN A 115 2.45 -5.52 -17.49
CA GLN A 115 1.31 -5.79 -16.61
C GLN A 115 1.00 -4.55 -15.77
N ALA A 116 -0.28 -4.33 -15.46
CA ALA A 116 -0.69 -3.34 -14.46
C ALA A 116 -0.17 -3.77 -13.09
N HIS A 117 0.39 -2.85 -12.32
CA HIS A 117 0.89 -3.11 -10.98
C HIS A 117 0.73 -1.88 -10.10
N MET A 118 0.72 -2.07 -8.78
CA MET A 118 0.64 -0.98 -7.81
C MET A 118 1.76 -1.11 -6.77
N VAL A 119 2.42 0.02 -6.50
CA VAL A 119 3.51 0.12 -5.53
C VAL A 119 3.31 1.33 -4.63
N LEU A 120 4.02 1.39 -3.51
CA LEU A 120 4.07 2.58 -2.67
C LEU A 120 5.40 3.32 -2.91
N ALA A 121 5.31 4.58 -3.32
CA ALA A 121 6.45 5.47 -3.48
C ALA A 121 6.59 6.38 -2.25
N TYR A 122 7.80 6.45 -1.70
CA TYR A 122 8.17 7.41 -0.65
C TYR A 122 9.12 8.47 -1.22
N TYR A 123 8.81 9.74 -1.00
CA TYR A 123 9.57 10.90 -1.42
C TYR A 123 10.24 11.55 -0.20
N PRO A 124 11.58 11.46 -0.05
CA PRO A 124 12.29 12.14 1.05
C PRO A 124 12.07 13.66 1.07
N ALA A 125 11.85 14.24 -0.11
CA ALA A 125 11.44 15.63 -0.32
C ALA A 125 10.54 15.74 -1.57
N PRO A 126 9.72 16.80 -1.73
CA PRO A 126 8.75 16.91 -2.82
C PRO A 126 9.31 16.76 -4.24
N SER A 127 10.58 17.13 -4.46
CA SER A 127 11.28 17.01 -5.74
C SER A 127 12.36 15.91 -5.74
N ALA A 128 12.50 15.15 -4.65
CA ALA A 128 13.47 14.08 -4.58
C ALA A 128 13.01 12.89 -5.42
N GLU A 129 13.97 12.10 -5.87
CA GLU A 129 13.69 10.78 -6.40
C GLU A 129 13.05 9.91 -5.30
N PRO A 130 11.93 9.23 -5.60
CA PRO A 130 11.32 8.36 -4.61
C PRO A 130 12.05 7.02 -4.50
N VAL A 131 11.92 6.39 -3.33
CA VAL A 131 12.19 4.96 -3.15
C VAL A 131 10.87 4.18 -3.25
N ILE A 132 10.96 2.95 -3.73
CA ILE A 132 9.81 2.11 -4.06
C ILE A 132 9.68 0.95 -3.07
N LEU A 133 8.52 0.84 -2.45
CA LEU A 133 8.09 -0.29 -1.63
C LEU A 133 7.15 -1.15 -2.47
N ASP A 134 7.53 -2.40 -2.69
CA ASP A 134 6.87 -3.33 -3.60
C ASP A 134 6.68 -4.70 -2.92
N ASN A 135 5.70 -5.47 -3.38
CA ASN A 135 5.45 -6.84 -2.97
C ASN A 135 6.16 -7.87 -3.87
N ILE A 136 6.47 -7.53 -5.13
CA ILE A 136 7.18 -8.43 -6.06
C ILE A 136 8.68 -8.45 -5.74
N ILE A 137 9.28 -7.28 -5.62
CA ILE A 137 10.70 -7.11 -5.21
C ILE A 137 10.71 -6.49 -3.81
N PRO A 138 11.01 -7.25 -2.75
CA PRO A 138 10.89 -6.77 -1.37
C PRO A 138 12.01 -5.80 -0.96
N ASP A 139 13.10 -5.73 -1.71
CA ASP A 139 14.14 -4.72 -1.49
C ASP A 139 13.64 -3.34 -1.89
N ILE A 140 13.94 -2.35 -1.06
CA ILE A 140 13.58 -0.96 -1.31
C ILE A 140 14.66 -0.33 -2.19
N TYR A 141 14.28 0.05 -3.41
CA TYR A 141 15.19 0.68 -4.37
C TYR A 141 14.72 2.07 -4.76
N PRO A 142 15.65 3.01 -5.07
CA PRO A 142 15.32 4.23 -5.80
C PRO A 142 14.61 3.91 -7.12
N ALA A 143 13.68 4.78 -7.54
CA ALA A 143 12.89 4.58 -8.76
C ALA A 143 13.75 4.36 -10.02
N SER A 144 14.89 5.03 -10.15
CA SER A 144 15.85 4.86 -11.25
C SER A 144 16.43 3.44 -11.35
N ARG A 145 16.47 2.70 -10.25
CA ARG A 145 16.91 1.28 -10.24
C ARG A 145 15.78 0.32 -10.56
N ARG A 146 14.52 0.75 -10.46
CA ARG A 146 13.32 -0.02 -10.84
C ARG A 146 12.96 0.21 -12.29
N THR A 147 13.91 -0.11 -13.18
CA THR A 147 13.73 0.06 -14.63
C THR A 147 12.59 -0.81 -15.18
N ASP A 148 12.19 -1.85 -14.45
CA ASP A 148 11.04 -2.69 -14.75
C ASP A 148 9.69 -1.96 -14.58
N LEU A 149 9.64 -0.83 -13.87
CA LEU A 149 8.42 -0.08 -13.60
C LEU A 149 8.34 1.22 -14.42
N THR A 150 7.20 1.45 -15.06
CA THR A 150 6.89 2.75 -15.71
C THR A 150 5.69 3.40 -15.02
N PRO A 151 5.84 4.55 -14.34
CA PRO A 151 4.75 5.19 -13.62
C PRO A 151 3.70 5.77 -14.56
N VAL A 152 2.42 5.57 -14.23
CA VAL A 152 1.29 6.17 -14.96
C VAL A 152 0.64 7.28 -14.15
N TYR A 153 0.28 7.00 -12.88
CA TYR A 153 -0.22 8.00 -11.95
C TYR A 153 0.06 7.56 -10.51
N GLY A 154 0.11 8.53 -9.59
CA GLY A 154 0.18 8.27 -8.16
C GLY A 154 -0.80 9.13 -7.39
N PHE A 155 -1.24 8.68 -6.23
CA PHE A 155 -2.22 9.38 -5.40
C PHE A 155 -1.99 9.13 -3.91
N ASN A 156 -2.57 10.02 -3.11
CA ASN A 156 -2.74 9.86 -1.67
C ASN A 156 -4.03 10.58 -1.25
N SER A 157 -4.21 10.91 0.03
CA SER A 157 -5.39 11.68 0.45
C SER A 157 -5.37 13.16 0.03
N LEU A 158 -4.21 13.72 -0.30
CA LEU A 158 -4.04 15.14 -0.65
C LEU A 158 -4.12 15.42 -2.15
N GLY A 159 -3.82 14.45 -3.01
CA GLY A 159 -3.82 14.68 -4.45
C GLY A 159 -3.65 13.46 -5.34
N LEU A 160 -3.72 13.73 -6.63
CA LEU A 160 -3.49 12.80 -7.74
C LEU A 160 -2.45 13.44 -8.69
N TRP A 161 -1.37 12.72 -8.98
CA TRP A 161 -0.28 13.12 -9.87
C TRP A 161 -0.26 12.19 -11.09
N VAL A 162 0.03 12.74 -12.27
CA VAL A 162 0.15 11.96 -13.52
C VAL A 162 1.62 11.91 -13.94
N GLY A 163 2.10 10.71 -14.31
CA GLY A 163 3.50 10.45 -14.61
C GLY A 163 4.42 10.88 -13.46
N ASN A 164 5.47 11.63 -13.79
CA ASN A 164 6.47 12.14 -12.84
C ASN A 164 6.22 13.60 -12.43
N ALA A 165 4.99 14.10 -12.53
CA ALA A 165 4.69 15.49 -12.21
C ALA A 165 4.98 15.82 -10.73
N ALA A 166 5.57 16.98 -10.47
CA ALA A 166 5.81 17.47 -9.12
C ALA A 166 4.52 18.01 -8.46
N ARG A 167 3.62 18.60 -9.26
CA ARG A 167 2.35 19.17 -8.80
C ARG A 167 1.19 18.22 -9.08
N PRO A 168 0.18 18.16 -8.19
CA PRO A 168 -0.99 17.33 -8.41
C PRO A 168 -1.81 17.87 -9.58
N ALA A 169 -2.31 16.96 -10.41
CA ALA A 169 -3.32 17.24 -11.44
C ALA A 169 -4.72 17.43 -10.81
N SER A 170 -4.94 16.92 -9.61
CA SER A 170 -6.16 17.13 -8.82
C SER A 170 -5.86 17.07 -7.33
N THR A 171 -6.54 17.90 -6.54
CA THR A 171 -6.53 17.88 -5.06
C THR A 171 -7.71 17.11 -4.46
N GLU A 172 -8.52 16.45 -5.29
CA GLU A 172 -9.70 15.69 -4.86
C GLU A 172 -9.63 14.22 -5.32
N PRO A 173 -8.62 13.45 -4.87
CA PRO A 173 -8.41 12.08 -5.36
C PRO A 173 -9.61 11.16 -5.10
N ALA A 174 -10.31 11.30 -3.96
CA ALA A 174 -11.50 10.50 -3.64
C ALA A 174 -12.73 10.79 -4.52
N SER A 175 -12.79 11.95 -5.21
CA SER A 175 -13.86 12.22 -6.19
C SER A 175 -13.56 11.56 -7.54
N LYS A 176 -12.28 11.27 -7.82
CA LYS A 176 -11.80 10.63 -9.05
C LYS A 176 -11.64 9.11 -8.92
N LEU A 177 -11.41 8.60 -7.71
CA LEU A 177 -11.16 7.20 -7.41
C LEU A 177 -12.26 6.64 -6.51
N SER A 178 -13.30 6.07 -7.12
CA SER A 178 -14.46 5.53 -6.39
C SER A 178 -14.08 4.43 -5.39
N ARG A 179 -13.14 3.56 -5.75
CA ARG A 179 -12.62 2.48 -4.90
C ARG A 179 -11.90 3.00 -3.67
N TRP A 180 -11.07 4.02 -3.84
CA TRP A 180 -10.39 4.68 -2.73
C TRP A 180 -11.39 5.26 -1.72
N ARG A 181 -12.44 5.93 -2.21
CA ARG A 181 -13.50 6.46 -1.34
C ARG A 181 -14.27 5.36 -0.60
N ASP A 182 -14.56 4.25 -1.27
CA ASP A 182 -15.22 3.11 -0.65
C ASP A 182 -14.36 2.47 0.46
N LEU A 183 -13.07 2.26 0.17
CA LEU A 183 -12.09 1.76 1.13
C LEU A 183 -12.02 2.65 2.37
N LEU A 184 -11.89 3.98 2.20
CA LEU A 184 -11.84 4.92 3.33
C LEU A 184 -13.10 4.82 4.21
N ARG A 185 -14.28 4.63 3.59
CA ARG A 185 -15.52 4.45 4.34
C ARG A 185 -15.50 3.15 5.16
N ARG A 186 -15.07 2.03 4.57
CA ARG A 186 -14.98 0.73 5.27
C ARG A 186 -13.96 0.78 6.39
N ALA A 187 -12.76 1.30 6.12
CA ALA A 187 -11.69 1.45 7.11
C ALA A 187 -12.14 2.31 8.32
N ALA A 188 -12.90 3.38 8.09
CA ALA A 188 -13.45 4.20 9.18
C ALA A 188 -14.39 3.40 10.10
N THR A 189 -15.24 2.53 9.53
CA THR A 189 -16.14 1.66 10.32
C THR A 189 -15.39 0.57 11.10
N GLU A 190 -14.17 0.23 10.69
CA GLU A 190 -13.30 -0.74 11.37
C GLU A 190 -12.48 -0.10 12.50
N GLY A 191 -12.58 1.22 12.64
CA GLY A 191 -11.85 2.04 13.61
C GLY A 191 -10.44 2.38 13.15
N LEU A 192 -10.21 2.45 11.83
CA LEU A 192 -9.04 3.11 11.25
C LEU A 192 -9.42 4.59 11.03
N GLY A 193 -9.04 5.45 11.98
CA GLY A 193 -9.38 6.88 11.97
C GLY A 193 -8.74 7.62 13.12
#